data_AF-A0ABD0SFG6-F1
#
_entry.id   AF-A0ABD0SFG6-F1
#
_cell.length_a   1.000
_cell.length_b   1.000
_cell.length_c   1.000
_cell.angle_alpha   90.00
_cell.angle_beta   90.00
_cell.angle_gamma   90.00
#
_symmetry.space_group_name_H-M   'P 1'
#
loop_
_entity.id
_entity.type
_entity.pdbx_description
1 polymer ?
#
loop_
_entity_poly.entity_id
_entity_poly.type
_entity_poly.pdbx_seq_one_letter_code
_entity_poly.pdbx_strand_id
1 'polypeptide(L)'
;MKRTFCIAAALLTDTKPMMVGGRKLVNNFKEWKFKEPPVYAELPIDENPEYNVPVAVKNAVFSKVPTEPLVGKLHLVCASEDCLMDILDLDPAVAETEEFIDFIAGKHLPDGGLSVSHRYGGYQFGFWSDQLGDGRAHILGEYVNSKGESWQPQLKGSGETPYSRFGDGRAVLRSSIREMIASEACHHLGIPTTRAAALVVSDDHKVWRDKSYTGHARQERAAIVARIAPAWYRIGSLEILLKRQEPELLRKLVDHIIQHYFPQIDSNDEDKYLKWFNEVAHKNLDMVATWQGFGFTHGVLNTDNVSLLGLTIDYGPYGFIDHYYEHHVPNTSDDMGRYAFNKQPDIMLWNLEKLAAAMEPLLSEEQRQKIADTRGTLEEYVERKVLHTYLLKLGIKDSRDGDERLVQDLLQLMQQTMADFTCTFRQLAEVTPKDLENNLLEKHWSLKKISEAKNWPAWVNRYQERLEKETVTEEERRSRMRSANPAYVPRNWIMQEAIADAENNDFEKVRFLLKILSNPFEENEEAEKRGYSSQPPSWSYGLKLSCSS
;
A
#
# COMPACT_ATOMS: atom_id res chain seq x y z
N MET A 1 -56.49 -23.38 -0.13
CA MET A 1 -56.92 -24.02 -1.39
C MET A 1 -56.78 -22.98 -2.50
N LYS A 2 -56.06 -23.10 -3.62
CA LYS A 2 -55.15 -24.05 -4.30
C LYS A 2 -54.28 -23.12 -5.20
N ARG A 3 -52.94 -23.21 -5.33
CA ARG A 3 -52.16 -24.14 -6.22
C ARG A 3 -52.80 -24.23 -7.64
N THR A 4 -52.19 -24.02 -8.81
CA THR A 4 -50.79 -24.05 -9.32
C THR A 4 -50.81 -23.62 -10.81
N PHE A 5 -49.65 -23.21 -11.37
CA PHE A 5 -49.06 -23.40 -12.73
C PHE A 5 -48.41 -22.11 -13.27
N CYS A 6 -47.08 -21.91 -13.30
CA CYS A 6 -45.94 -22.59 -13.96
C CYS A 6 -45.78 -22.37 -15.48
N ILE A 7 -44.71 -21.62 -15.80
CA ILE A 7 -43.63 -21.90 -16.78
C ILE A 7 -43.60 -21.10 -18.12
N ALA A 8 -42.46 -20.43 -18.27
CA ALA A 8 -41.67 -20.07 -19.46
C ALA A 8 -42.13 -18.96 -20.42
N ALA A 9 -41.39 -17.84 -20.37
CA ALA A 9 -40.76 -17.29 -21.57
C ALA A 9 -39.39 -16.69 -21.17
N ALA A 10 -38.36 -17.19 -21.84
CA ALA A 10 -36.96 -16.81 -21.66
C ALA A 10 -36.59 -15.61 -22.53
N LEU A 11 -35.43 -15.02 -22.21
CA LEU A 11 -34.58 -14.16 -23.04
C LEU A 11 -35.06 -12.72 -23.26
N LEU A 12 -34.54 -11.85 -22.40
CA LEU A 12 -33.86 -10.58 -22.72
C LEU A 12 -33.51 -9.96 -21.36
N THR A 13 -32.34 -10.29 -20.82
CA THR A 13 -31.76 -9.52 -19.71
C THR A 13 -31.25 -8.21 -20.29
N ASP A 14 -32.14 -7.23 -20.40
CA ASP A 14 -31.75 -5.83 -20.38
C ASP A 14 -31.10 -5.58 -19.01
N THR A 15 -29.76 -5.61 -18.98
CA THR A 15 -28.96 -5.12 -17.87
C THR A 15 -29.20 -3.61 -17.77
N LYS A 16 -30.21 -3.22 -16.99
CA LYS A 16 -30.38 -1.83 -16.57
C LYS A 16 -29.08 -1.41 -15.85
N PRO A 17 -28.45 -0.29 -16.24
CA PRO A 17 -27.28 0.20 -15.53
C PRO A 17 -27.64 0.45 -14.06
N MET A 18 -26.87 -0.13 -13.14
CA MET A 18 -27.00 0.16 -11.72
C MET A 18 -26.55 1.60 -11.48
N MET A 19 -27.51 2.46 -11.12
CA MET A 19 -27.22 3.85 -10.77
C MET A 19 -26.77 3.90 -9.32
N VAL A 20 -25.46 3.88 -9.08
CA VAL A 20 -24.89 4.35 -7.81
C VAL A 20 -24.56 5.83 -8.00
N GLY A 21 -25.31 6.71 -7.34
CA GLY A 21 -25.03 8.15 -7.34
C GLY A 21 -25.09 8.87 -8.70
N GLY A 22 -25.88 8.38 -9.66
CA GLY A 22 -26.05 9.03 -10.98
C GLY A 22 -24.93 8.76 -11.99
N ARG A 23 -24.00 7.84 -11.68
CA ARG A 23 -22.89 7.45 -12.58
C ARG A 23 -23.30 6.26 -13.45
N LYS A 24 -22.95 6.27 -14.73
CA LYS A 24 -23.16 5.16 -15.67
C LYS A 24 -21.89 4.32 -15.72
N LEU A 25 -21.91 3.17 -15.05
CA LEU A 25 -20.83 2.18 -15.14
C LEU A 25 -20.79 1.53 -16.53
N VAL A 26 -19.60 1.20 -16.99
CA VAL A 26 -19.33 0.46 -18.22
C VAL A 26 -19.54 -1.02 -17.96
N ASN A 27 -20.54 -1.61 -18.63
CA ASN A 27 -20.89 -3.03 -18.50
C ASN A 27 -20.21 -3.91 -19.57
N ASN A 28 -19.63 -3.29 -20.60
CA ASN A 28 -18.97 -3.96 -21.72
C ASN A 28 -17.53 -3.47 -21.79
N PHE A 29 -16.57 -4.30 -21.40
CA PHE A 29 -15.16 -3.92 -21.32
C PHE A 29 -14.58 -3.41 -22.65
N LYS A 30 -15.16 -3.81 -23.79
CA LYS A 30 -14.72 -3.34 -25.12
C LYS A 30 -14.96 -1.85 -25.36
N GLU A 31 -15.84 -1.23 -24.58
CA GLU A 31 -16.10 0.22 -24.64
C GLU A 31 -15.15 1.01 -23.71
N TRP A 32 -14.42 0.31 -22.84
CA TRP A 32 -13.45 0.90 -21.94
C TRP A 32 -12.15 1.20 -22.69
N LYS A 33 -11.66 2.43 -22.55
CA LYS A 33 -10.50 2.91 -23.32
C LYS A 33 -9.66 3.86 -22.48
N PHE A 34 -8.38 3.92 -22.82
CA PHE A 34 -7.45 4.89 -22.26
C PHE A 34 -7.61 6.25 -22.92
N LYS A 35 -7.10 7.28 -22.24
CA LYS A 35 -6.82 8.59 -22.80
C LYS A 35 -5.65 8.48 -23.78
N GLU A 36 -5.80 9.10 -24.94
CA GLU A 36 -4.79 9.11 -26.00
C GLU A 36 -4.44 10.55 -26.41
N PRO A 37 -3.16 10.98 -26.32
CA PRO A 37 -2.06 10.27 -25.67
C PRO A 37 -2.16 10.35 -24.14
N PRO A 38 -1.58 9.39 -23.40
CA PRO A 38 -1.40 9.54 -21.97
C PRO A 38 -0.36 10.64 -21.67
N VAL A 39 -0.50 11.28 -20.51
CA VAL A 39 0.33 12.41 -20.07
C VAL A 39 1.81 12.07 -20.04
N TYR A 40 2.17 10.87 -19.59
CA TYR A 40 3.58 10.45 -19.56
C TYR A 40 4.23 10.34 -20.95
N ALA A 41 3.45 10.36 -22.05
CA ALA A 41 3.99 10.43 -23.41
C ALA A 41 4.69 11.77 -23.72
N GLU A 42 4.50 12.81 -22.88
CA GLU A 42 5.26 14.06 -22.96
C GLU A 42 6.74 13.87 -22.58
N LEU A 43 7.06 12.83 -21.81
CA LEU A 43 8.40 12.53 -21.35
C LEU A 43 9.14 11.67 -22.39
N PRO A 44 10.49 11.74 -22.45
CA PRO A 44 11.26 10.91 -23.38
C PRO A 44 11.05 9.41 -23.12
N ILE A 45 10.61 8.71 -24.16
CA ILE A 45 10.41 7.25 -24.19
C ILE A 45 11.49 6.65 -25.10
N ASP A 46 12.20 5.64 -24.59
CA ASP A 46 13.05 4.78 -25.41
C ASP A 46 12.17 3.82 -26.22
N GLU A 47 12.18 4.03 -27.54
CA GLU A 47 11.37 3.28 -28.50
C GLU A 47 12.06 1.99 -28.98
N ASN A 48 13.22 1.61 -28.40
CA ASN A 48 13.96 0.43 -28.83
C ASN A 48 13.08 -0.85 -28.81
N PRO A 49 12.69 -1.37 -29.98
CA PRO A 49 11.74 -2.48 -30.06
C PRO A 49 12.40 -3.85 -29.81
N GLU A 50 13.74 -3.90 -29.72
CA GLU A 50 14.53 -5.13 -29.63
C GLU A 50 15.32 -5.22 -28.32
N TYR A 51 14.68 -4.96 -27.17
CA TYR A 51 15.34 -5.26 -25.89
C TYR A 51 15.33 -6.79 -25.66
N ASN A 52 16.26 -7.50 -26.29
CA ASN A 52 16.40 -8.95 -26.11
C ASN A 52 17.23 -9.30 -24.86
N VAL A 53 17.75 -8.28 -24.16
CA VAL A 53 18.52 -8.38 -22.93
C VAL A 53 18.31 -7.11 -22.08
N PRO A 54 18.48 -7.19 -20.74
CA PRO A 54 18.53 -6.01 -19.89
C PRO A 54 19.59 -5.02 -20.35
N VAL A 55 19.25 -3.73 -20.41
CA VAL A 55 20.14 -2.67 -20.92
C VAL A 55 20.20 -1.46 -20.00
N ALA A 56 21.37 -0.82 -19.95
CA ALA A 56 21.53 0.48 -19.29
C ALA A 56 20.95 1.59 -20.17
N VAL A 57 19.66 1.85 -20.01
CA VAL A 57 18.91 2.90 -20.71
C VAL A 57 19.46 4.28 -20.32
N LYS A 58 19.50 5.21 -21.27
CA LYS A 58 19.98 6.59 -21.08
C LYS A 58 19.08 7.57 -21.79
N ASN A 59 19.02 8.81 -21.30
CA ASN A 59 18.27 9.91 -21.91
C ASN A 59 16.76 9.62 -22.11
N ALA A 60 16.19 8.70 -21.33
CA ALA A 60 14.78 8.35 -21.33
C ALA A 60 14.26 8.21 -19.89
N VAL A 61 12.97 8.49 -19.69
CA VAL A 61 12.25 8.20 -18.43
C VAL A 61 11.60 6.83 -18.50
N PHE A 62 11.08 6.46 -19.67
CA PHE A 62 10.41 5.19 -19.88
C PHE A 62 11.04 4.43 -21.04
N SER A 63 10.88 3.12 -21.06
CA SER A 63 11.04 2.33 -22.28
C SER A 63 9.68 1.79 -22.71
N LYS A 64 9.41 1.86 -24.01
CA LYS A 64 8.21 1.24 -24.58
C LYS A 64 8.43 -0.26 -24.66
N VAL A 65 7.49 -1.01 -24.08
CA VAL A 65 7.61 -2.45 -23.98
C VAL A 65 6.22 -3.11 -23.96
N PRO A 66 5.95 -4.10 -24.82
CA PRO A 66 4.70 -4.86 -24.75
C PRO A 66 4.71 -5.79 -23.54
N THR A 67 3.52 -6.09 -23.02
CA THR A 67 3.36 -7.15 -22.01
C THR A 67 3.60 -8.52 -22.62
N GLU A 68 4.10 -9.44 -21.81
CA GLU A 68 4.09 -10.87 -22.10
C GLU A 68 2.95 -11.55 -21.34
N PRO A 69 1.93 -12.07 -22.03
CA PRO A 69 0.75 -12.57 -21.35
C PRO A 69 1.00 -13.80 -20.48
N LEU A 70 0.13 -14.05 -19.50
CA LEU A 70 0.04 -15.37 -18.86
C LEU A 70 -0.46 -16.42 -19.88
N VAL A 71 0.08 -17.64 -19.79
CA VAL A 71 -0.29 -18.76 -20.65
C VAL A 71 -1.14 -19.77 -19.88
N GLY A 72 -1.86 -20.64 -20.59
CA GLY A 72 -2.63 -21.73 -20.00
C GLY A 72 -4.00 -21.30 -19.44
N LYS A 73 -4.54 -22.12 -18.52
CA LYS A 73 -5.83 -21.87 -17.88
C LYS A 73 -5.71 -20.76 -16.84
N LEU A 74 -6.46 -19.68 -17.05
CA LEU A 74 -6.50 -18.50 -16.19
C LEU A 74 -7.66 -18.58 -15.19
N HIS A 75 -7.43 -18.03 -14.01
CA HIS A 75 -8.46 -17.86 -12.98
C HIS A 75 -8.41 -16.45 -12.41
N LEU A 76 -9.58 -15.82 -12.27
CA LEU A 76 -9.72 -14.64 -11.43
C LEU A 76 -9.68 -15.06 -9.95
N VAL A 77 -8.63 -14.65 -9.25
CA VAL A 77 -8.50 -14.89 -7.81
C VAL A 77 -9.50 -14.00 -7.07
N CYS A 78 -9.44 -12.69 -7.32
CA CYS A 78 -10.34 -11.68 -6.77
C CYS A 78 -10.25 -10.35 -7.55
N ALA A 79 -11.22 -9.48 -7.34
CA ALA A 79 -11.23 -8.11 -7.81
C ALA A 79 -11.77 -7.17 -6.71
N SER A 80 -11.26 -5.94 -6.67
CA SER A 80 -11.73 -4.89 -5.75
C SER A 80 -12.92 -4.17 -6.39
N GLU A 81 -14.11 -4.35 -5.82
CA GLU A 81 -15.32 -3.69 -6.31
C GLU A 81 -15.16 -2.16 -6.29
N ASP A 82 -14.56 -1.61 -5.23
CA ASP A 82 -14.29 -0.18 -5.10
C ASP A 82 -13.36 0.33 -6.21
N CYS A 83 -12.29 -0.40 -6.53
CA CYS A 83 -11.43 0.00 -7.65
C CYS A 83 -12.19 -0.02 -8.99
N LEU A 84 -12.99 -1.07 -9.23
CA LEU A 84 -13.76 -1.17 -10.46
C LEU A 84 -14.76 -0.02 -10.58
N MET A 85 -15.54 0.24 -9.53
CA MET A 85 -16.61 1.23 -9.57
C MET A 85 -16.12 2.67 -9.44
N ASP A 86 -15.20 2.96 -8.53
CA ASP A 86 -14.80 4.34 -8.20
C ASP A 86 -13.61 4.87 -8.98
N ILE A 87 -12.78 3.98 -9.54
CA ILE A 87 -11.58 4.35 -10.31
C ILE A 87 -11.72 4.03 -11.78
N LEU A 88 -12.21 2.84 -12.13
CA LEU A 88 -12.28 2.39 -13.53
C LEU A 88 -13.65 2.58 -14.19
N ASP A 89 -14.65 3.05 -13.43
CA ASP A 89 -16.06 3.14 -13.83
C ASP A 89 -16.61 1.85 -14.48
N LEU A 90 -16.15 0.70 -14.02
CA LEU A 90 -16.58 -0.62 -14.47
C LEU A 90 -17.65 -1.19 -13.54
N ASP A 91 -18.67 -1.83 -14.11
CA ASP A 91 -19.59 -2.65 -13.33
C ASP A 91 -18.85 -3.87 -12.77
N PRO A 92 -19.00 -4.23 -11.48
CA PRO A 92 -18.31 -5.37 -10.88
C PRO A 92 -18.47 -6.69 -11.65
N ALA A 93 -19.60 -6.89 -12.35
CA ALA A 93 -19.83 -8.08 -13.17
C ALA A 93 -18.84 -8.20 -14.35
N VAL A 94 -18.23 -7.09 -14.79
CA VAL A 94 -17.19 -7.09 -15.84
C VAL A 94 -15.97 -7.90 -15.40
N ALA A 95 -15.66 -7.96 -14.11
CA ALA A 95 -14.48 -8.66 -13.60
C ALA A 95 -14.45 -10.16 -13.98
N GLU A 96 -15.62 -10.77 -14.10
CA GLU A 96 -15.79 -12.20 -14.41
C GLU A 96 -15.84 -12.47 -15.94
N THR A 97 -15.74 -11.44 -16.79
CA THR A 97 -15.72 -11.60 -18.24
C THR A 97 -14.35 -12.09 -18.72
N GLU A 98 -14.35 -12.88 -19.81
CA GLU A 98 -13.11 -13.35 -20.44
C GLU A 98 -12.24 -12.18 -20.91
N GLU A 99 -12.86 -11.13 -21.47
CA GLU A 99 -12.14 -9.95 -21.93
C GLU A 99 -11.40 -9.21 -20.82
N PHE A 100 -12.02 -9.06 -19.64
CA PHE A 100 -11.36 -8.42 -18.50
C PHE A 100 -10.22 -9.29 -17.97
N ILE A 101 -10.46 -10.60 -17.80
CA ILE A 101 -9.42 -11.54 -17.35
C ILE A 101 -8.23 -11.54 -18.33
N ASP A 102 -8.49 -11.50 -19.63
CA ASP A 102 -7.46 -11.45 -20.67
C ASP A 102 -6.68 -10.13 -20.66
N PHE A 103 -7.33 -9.01 -20.39
CA PHE A 103 -6.67 -7.73 -20.15
C PHE A 103 -5.73 -7.79 -18.94
N ILE A 104 -6.20 -8.27 -17.79
CA ILE A 104 -5.37 -8.39 -16.57
C ILE A 104 -4.23 -9.40 -16.78
N ALA A 105 -4.47 -10.46 -17.57
CA ALA A 105 -3.45 -11.43 -17.95
C ALA A 105 -2.43 -10.89 -18.96
N GLY A 106 -2.56 -9.64 -19.41
CA GLY A 106 -1.64 -8.97 -20.32
C GLY A 106 -1.78 -9.39 -21.79
N LYS A 107 -2.90 -10.01 -22.20
CA LYS A 107 -3.14 -10.48 -23.57
C LYS A 107 -3.58 -9.38 -24.53
N HIS A 108 -4.24 -8.34 -24.03
CA HIS A 108 -4.81 -7.28 -24.83
C HIS A 108 -4.56 -5.92 -24.19
N LEU A 109 -4.20 -4.94 -25.02
CA LEU A 109 -4.10 -3.54 -24.64
C LEU A 109 -5.29 -2.78 -25.23
N PRO A 110 -6.20 -2.25 -24.40
CA PRO A 110 -7.32 -1.43 -24.85
C PRO A 110 -6.92 -0.21 -25.67
N ASP A 111 -7.85 0.30 -26.47
CA ASP A 111 -7.67 1.48 -27.31
C ASP A 111 -7.12 2.68 -26.51
N GLY A 112 -6.20 3.42 -27.12
CA GLY A 112 -5.48 4.53 -26.49
C GLY A 112 -4.32 4.13 -25.56
N GLY A 113 -4.09 2.83 -25.34
CA GLY A 113 -3.02 2.34 -24.49
C GLY A 113 -1.62 2.61 -25.05
N LEU A 114 -0.66 2.86 -24.15
CA LEU A 114 0.76 2.99 -24.44
C LEU A 114 1.56 2.28 -23.35
N SER A 115 1.88 1.02 -23.60
CA SER A 115 2.59 0.17 -22.64
C SER A 115 4.05 0.58 -22.49
N VAL A 116 4.45 0.95 -21.27
CA VAL A 116 5.81 1.37 -20.92
C VAL A 116 6.28 0.79 -19.59
N SER A 117 7.60 0.72 -19.40
CA SER A 117 8.24 0.43 -18.12
C SER A 117 9.11 1.61 -17.68
N HIS A 118 9.06 1.96 -16.39
CA HIS A 118 9.73 3.14 -15.84
C HIS A 118 11.20 2.85 -15.53
N ARG A 119 12.10 3.71 -16.00
CA ARG A 119 13.51 3.76 -15.58
C ARG A 119 13.65 4.51 -14.27
N TYR A 120 14.28 3.88 -13.29
CA TYR A 120 14.70 4.54 -12.05
C TYR A 120 15.97 3.86 -11.53
N GLY A 121 16.60 4.49 -10.54
CA GLY A 121 17.67 3.91 -9.73
C GLY A 121 17.26 3.93 -8.27
N GLY A 122 18.18 3.71 -7.34
CA GLY A 122 17.85 3.84 -5.94
C GLY A 122 18.98 3.43 -5.01
N TYR A 123 18.87 3.88 -3.76
CA TYR A 123 19.67 3.38 -2.65
C TYR A 123 18.96 2.21 -1.98
N GLN A 124 19.45 1.01 -2.20
CA GLN A 124 18.96 -0.20 -1.54
C GLN A 124 19.78 -0.46 -0.28
N PHE A 125 19.11 -0.57 0.87
CA PHE A 125 19.77 -0.73 2.18
C PHE A 125 20.86 0.31 2.48
N GLY A 126 20.71 1.53 1.94
CA GLY A 126 21.66 2.64 2.12
C GLY A 126 22.79 2.70 1.09
N PHE A 127 22.87 1.74 0.16
CA PHE A 127 23.89 1.70 -0.89
C PHE A 127 23.29 1.96 -2.26
N TRP A 128 23.97 2.75 -3.08
CA TRP A 128 23.53 3.01 -4.46
C TRP A 128 23.56 1.72 -5.29
N SER A 129 22.44 1.36 -5.91
CA SER A 129 22.27 0.09 -6.65
C SER A 129 22.26 0.27 -8.18
N ASP A 130 22.76 1.41 -8.65
CA ASP A 130 22.74 1.80 -10.05
C ASP A 130 21.33 1.74 -10.68
N GLN A 131 21.24 1.41 -11.97
CA GLN A 131 19.96 1.39 -12.68
C GLN A 131 19.13 0.18 -12.23
N LEU A 132 17.94 0.50 -11.74
CA LEU A 132 16.86 -0.42 -11.45
C LEU A 132 15.84 -0.28 -12.59
N GLY A 133 14.60 0.08 -12.27
CA GLY A 133 13.50 0.20 -13.21
C GLY A 133 12.44 -0.86 -12.98
N ASP A 134 11.31 -0.71 -13.67
CA ASP A 134 10.18 -1.63 -13.63
C ASP A 134 10.57 -2.96 -14.30
N GLY A 135 11.28 -3.82 -13.57
CA GLY A 135 11.81 -5.08 -14.09
C GLY A 135 10.79 -6.20 -14.30
N ARG A 136 9.52 -5.96 -14.00
CA ARG A 136 8.39 -6.90 -14.15
C ARG A 136 7.04 -6.20 -14.12
N ALA A 137 7.02 -4.90 -14.46
CA ALA A 137 5.82 -4.10 -14.36
C ALA A 137 5.66 -3.24 -15.60
N HIS A 138 4.41 -3.11 -16.06
CA HIS A 138 4.07 -2.42 -17.30
C HIS A 138 2.94 -1.44 -17.02
N ILE A 139 3.21 -0.13 -17.16
CA ILE A 139 2.17 0.91 -17.15
C ILE A 139 1.48 0.84 -18.50
N LEU A 140 0.17 0.61 -18.51
CA LEU A 140 -0.56 0.29 -19.74
C LEU A 140 -1.05 1.53 -20.48
N GLY A 141 -1.37 2.59 -19.75
CA GLY A 141 -2.10 3.75 -20.25
C GLY A 141 -2.44 4.72 -19.13
N GLU A 142 -3.16 5.77 -19.49
CA GLU A 142 -3.80 6.69 -18.55
C GLU A 142 -5.32 6.58 -18.73
N TYR A 143 -6.04 6.23 -17.67
CA TYR A 143 -7.49 6.24 -17.64
C TYR A 143 -7.97 7.51 -16.94
N VAL A 144 -8.92 8.23 -17.56
CA VAL A 144 -9.60 9.36 -16.93
C VAL A 144 -11.02 8.92 -16.59
N ASN A 145 -11.32 8.86 -15.31
CA ASN A 145 -12.61 8.39 -14.82
C ASN A 145 -13.71 9.47 -14.99
N SER A 146 -14.93 9.10 -14.65
CA SER A 146 -16.12 9.94 -14.73
C SER A 146 -16.08 11.17 -13.81
N LYS A 147 -15.17 11.18 -12.83
CA LYS A 147 -14.89 12.33 -11.92
C LYS A 147 -13.84 13.29 -12.52
N GLY A 148 -13.23 12.95 -13.66
CA GLY A 148 -12.13 13.70 -14.25
C GLY A 148 -10.78 13.42 -13.59
N GLU A 149 -10.67 12.39 -12.77
CA GLU A 149 -9.43 11.97 -12.13
C GLU A 149 -8.62 11.07 -13.06
N SER A 150 -7.31 11.26 -13.07
CA SER A 150 -6.37 10.48 -13.90
C SER A 150 -5.73 9.35 -13.10
N TRP A 151 -5.68 8.17 -13.70
CA TRP A 151 -5.17 6.94 -13.11
C TRP A 151 -4.34 6.14 -14.12
N GLN A 152 -3.25 5.54 -13.66
CA GLN A 152 -2.33 4.73 -14.47
C GLN A 152 -2.39 3.26 -14.01
N PRO A 153 -3.19 2.41 -14.69
CA PRO A 153 -3.15 0.97 -14.50
C PRO A 153 -1.78 0.39 -14.86
N GLN A 154 -1.27 -0.48 -13.99
CA GLN A 154 0.00 -1.14 -14.16
C GLN A 154 -0.14 -2.64 -13.85
N LEU A 155 0.29 -3.50 -14.77
CA LEU A 155 0.33 -4.94 -14.52
C LEU A 155 1.69 -5.31 -13.94
N LYS A 156 1.72 -5.97 -12.77
CA LYS A 156 2.95 -6.51 -12.16
C LYS A 156 2.99 -8.04 -12.31
N GLY A 157 4.08 -8.55 -12.88
CA GLY A 157 4.25 -9.96 -13.28
C GLY A 157 3.99 -10.22 -14.77
N SER A 158 3.86 -9.16 -15.56
CA SER A 158 3.42 -9.18 -16.95
C SER A 158 4.57 -9.26 -17.99
N GLY A 159 5.73 -9.79 -17.62
CA GLY A 159 6.81 -10.07 -18.57
C GLY A 159 8.13 -9.38 -18.25
N GLU A 160 9.18 -9.76 -18.98
CA GLU A 160 10.48 -9.11 -18.89
C GLU A 160 10.43 -7.69 -19.47
N THR A 161 11.39 -6.87 -19.08
CA THR A 161 11.59 -5.50 -19.53
C THR A 161 13.08 -5.22 -19.65
N PRO A 162 13.51 -4.09 -20.22
CA PRO A 162 14.92 -3.67 -20.18
C PRO A 162 15.53 -3.61 -18.77
N TYR A 163 14.68 -3.60 -17.74
CA TYR A 163 15.01 -3.40 -16.33
C TYR A 163 14.96 -4.70 -15.51
N SER A 164 14.65 -5.86 -16.11
CA SER A 164 14.49 -7.14 -15.39
C SER A 164 15.76 -7.64 -14.71
N ARG A 165 16.94 -7.14 -15.11
CA ARG A 165 18.26 -7.57 -14.62
C ARG A 165 18.42 -9.09 -14.74
N PHE A 166 18.29 -9.82 -13.64
CA PHE A 166 18.41 -11.29 -13.62
C PHE A 166 17.08 -11.99 -13.33
N GLY A 167 15.99 -11.23 -13.19
CA GLY A 167 14.65 -11.75 -12.95
C GLY A 167 13.94 -12.11 -14.25
N ASP A 168 12.93 -12.97 -14.15
CA ASP A 168 12.16 -13.51 -15.29
C ASP A 168 10.93 -12.66 -15.65
N GLY A 169 10.81 -11.44 -15.12
CA GLY A 169 9.67 -10.58 -15.40
C GLY A 169 8.33 -11.02 -14.77
N ARG A 170 8.33 -12.08 -13.95
CA ARG A 170 7.10 -12.66 -13.36
C ARG A 170 6.96 -12.37 -11.87
N ALA A 171 5.71 -12.49 -11.42
CA ALA A 171 5.32 -12.51 -10.02
C ALA A 171 4.59 -13.81 -9.71
N VAL A 172 4.68 -14.29 -8.47
CA VAL A 172 3.99 -15.50 -8.03
C VAL A 172 2.72 -15.19 -7.23
N LEU A 173 1.76 -16.12 -7.29
CA LEU A 173 0.44 -16.03 -6.62
C LEU A 173 0.53 -15.51 -5.18
N ARG A 174 1.42 -16.09 -4.36
CA ARG A 174 1.55 -15.68 -2.94
C ARG A 174 1.93 -14.21 -2.75
N SER A 175 2.79 -13.67 -3.62
CA SER A 175 3.23 -12.27 -3.55
C SER A 175 2.14 -11.33 -4.06
N SER A 176 1.46 -11.74 -5.12
CA SER A 176 0.36 -10.98 -5.72
C SER A 176 -0.88 -10.93 -4.80
N ILE A 177 -1.21 -12.01 -4.06
CA ILE A 177 -2.26 -11.99 -3.03
C ILE A 177 -1.92 -10.97 -1.94
N ARG A 178 -0.67 -10.95 -1.47
CA ARG A 178 -0.23 -10.01 -0.42
C ARG A 178 -0.34 -8.56 -0.88
N GLU A 179 0.13 -8.26 -2.09
CA GLU A 179 0.03 -6.91 -2.65
C GLU A 179 -1.43 -6.49 -2.87
N MET A 180 -2.28 -7.38 -3.40
CA MET A 180 -3.72 -7.13 -3.57
C MET A 180 -4.38 -6.78 -2.23
N ILE A 181 -4.22 -7.63 -1.22
CA ILE A 181 -4.88 -7.46 0.07
C ILE A 181 -4.34 -6.24 0.82
N ALA A 182 -3.02 -6.02 0.83
CA ALA A 182 -2.44 -4.89 1.56
C ALA A 182 -2.74 -3.53 0.92
N SER A 183 -2.76 -3.45 -0.41
CA SER A 183 -3.13 -2.23 -1.12
C SER A 183 -4.52 -1.78 -0.71
N GLU A 184 -5.50 -2.68 -0.77
CA GLU A 184 -6.89 -2.36 -0.45
C GLU A 184 -7.09 -2.17 1.06
N ALA A 185 -6.46 -2.98 1.91
CA ALA A 185 -6.52 -2.78 3.36
C ALA A 185 -5.95 -1.42 3.76
N CYS A 186 -4.80 -1.01 3.22
CA CYS A 186 -4.22 0.31 3.48
C CYS A 186 -5.19 1.43 3.06
N HIS A 187 -5.83 1.31 1.89
CA HIS A 187 -6.83 2.29 1.44
C HIS A 187 -7.96 2.46 2.46
N HIS A 188 -8.57 1.36 2.90
CA HIS A 188 -9.69 1.40 3.84
C HIS A 188 -9.29 1.75 5.28
N LEU A 189 -8.02 1.55 5.64
CA LEU A 189 -7.44 2.06 6.90
C LEU A 189 -7.13 3.56 6.83
N GLY A 190 -7.27 4.20 5.66
CA GLY A 190 -6.94 5.61 5.45
C GLY A 190 -5.45 5.89 5.25
N ILE A 191 -4.65 4.87 4.98
CA ILE A 191 -3.23 5.01 4.63
C ILE A 191 -3.14 5.36 3.13
N PRO A 192 -2.52 6.48 2.74
CA PRO A 192 -2.28 6.79 1.33
C PRO A 192 -1.50 5.66 0.64
N THR A 193 -2.04 5.13 -0.46
CA THR A 193 -1.50 3.92 -1.09
C THR A 193 -1.86 3.79 -2.57
N THR A 194 -1.07 3.00 -3.32
CA THR A 194 -1.52 2.40 -4.58
C THR A 194 -2.70 1.48 -4.36
N ARG A 195 -3.58 1.38 -5.35
CA ARG A 195 -4.75 0.51 -5.35
C ARG A 195 -4.50 -0.77 -6.12
N ALA A 196 -5.30 -1.80 -5.88
CA ALA A 196 -5.23 -3.06 -6.62
C ALA A 196 -6.62 -3.48 -7.14
N ALA A 197 -6.79 -3.48 -8.46
CA ALA A 197 -8.08 -3.73 -9.10
C ALA A 197 -8.43 -5.21 -9.20
N ALA A 198 -7.48 -6.05 -9.61
CA ALA A 198 -7.73 -7.47 -9.83
C ALA A 198 -6.46 -8.29 -9.80
N LEU A 199 -6.63 -9.59 -9.54
CA LEU A 199 -5.57 -10.58 -9.52
C LEU A 199 -5.96 -11.80 -10.35
N VAL A 200 -5.15 -12.12 -11.36
CA VAL A 200 -5.30 -13.31 -12.21
C VAL A 200 -4.11 -14.24 -12.00
N VAL A 201 -4.38 -15.55 -11.97
CA VAL A 201 -3.37 -16.60 -11.84
C VAL A 201 -3.50 -17.63 -12.96
N SER A 202 -2.37 -18.22 -13.35
CA SER A 202 -2.35 -19.35 -14.29
C SER A 202 -2.13 -20.69 -13.56
N ASP A 203 -2.83 -21.73 -14.01
CA ASP A 203 -2.53 -23.11 -13.62
C ASP A 203 -1.20 -23.60 -14.21
N ASP A 204 -0.92 -23.26 -15.47
CA ASP A 204 0.13 -23.88 -16.28
C ASP A 204 1.44 -23.07 -16.31
N HIS A 205 1.35 -21.74 -16.19
CA HIS A 205 2.54 -20.89 -16.20
C HIS A 205 3.26 -20.98 -14.85
N LYS A 206 4.34 -21.76 -14.80
CA LYS A 206 5.16 -21.95 -13.60
C LYS A 206 6.47 -21.17 -13.69
N VAL A 207 6.91 -20.63 -12.56
CA VAL A 207 8.19 -19.94 -12.41
C VAL A 207 8.96 -20.49 -11.22
N TRP A 208 10.28 -20.49 -11.30
CA TRP A 208 11.13 -20.97 -10.23
C TRP A 208 11.36 -19.87 -9.19
N ARG A 209 11.10 -20.17 -7.93
CA ARG A 209 11.41 -19.28 -6.81
C ARG A 209 12.05 -20.04 -5.67
N ASP A 210 13.04 -19.41 -5.06
CA ASP A 210 13.53 -19.80 -3.76
C ASP A 210 12.95 -18.83 -2.73
N LYS A 211 11.92 -19.28 -1.99
CA LYS A 211 11.23 -18.46 -1.00
C LYS A 211 12.14 -18.10 0.17
N SER A 212 13.03 -19.00 0.56
CA SER A 212 13.82 -18.90 1.79
C SER A 212 15.30 -18.58 1.53
N TYR A 213 15.69 -18.38 0.26
CA TYR A 213 17.07 -18.18 -0.17
C TYR A 213 18.03 -19.29 0.30
N THR A 214 17.54 -20.53 0.35
CA THR A 214 18.31 -21.70 0.84
C THR A 214 19.02 -22.49 -0.27
N GLY A 215 18.90 -22.06 -1.52
CA GLY A 215 19.27 -22.81 -2.72
C GLY A 215 18.23 -23.86 -3.15
N HIS A 216 17.04 -23.87 -2.54
CA HIS A 216 16.00 -24.89 -2.79
C HIS A 216 14.82 -24.28 -3.54
N ALA A 217 15.05 -23.95 -4.81
CA ALA A 217 14.01 -23.40 -5.67
C ALA A 217 12.88 -24.42 -5.91
N ARG A 218 11.64 -23.95 -5.90
CA ARG A 218 10.44 -24.71 -6.26
C ARG A 218 9.67 -23.97 -7.37
N GLN A 219 8.89 -24.72 -8.13
CA GLN A 219 7.96 -24.13 -9.08
C GLN A 219 6.76 -23.53 -8.32
N GLU A 220 6.48 -22.26 -8.59
CA GLU A 220 5.31 -21.54 -8.10
C GLU A 220 4.48 -21.07 -9.31
N ARG A 221 3.18 -20.84 -9.11
CA ARG A 221 2.27 -20.36 -10.16
C ARG A 221 2.51 -18.88 -10.43
N ALA A 222 2.69 -18.52 -11.70
CA ALA A 222 2.74 -17.13 -12.12
C ALA A 222 1.36 -16.48 -11.99
N ALA A 223 1.36 -15.24 -11.50
CA ALA A 223 0.17 -14.43 -11.33
C ALA A 223 0.47 -12.98 -11.72
N ILE A 224 -0.57 -12.25 -12.11
CA ILE A 224 -0.51 -10.82 -12.39
C ILE A 224 -1.50 -10.09 -11.48
N VAL A 225 -1.00 -9.08 -10.77
CA VAL A 225 -1.84 -8.12 -10.05
C VAL A 225 -1.90 -6.83 -10.86
N ALA A 226 -3.12 -6.34 -11.09
CA ALA A 226 -3.37 -5.04 -11.70
C ALA A 226 -3.39 -3.97 -10.62
N ARG A 227 -2.32 -3.18 -10.58
CA ARG A 227 -2.14 -2.07 -9.66
C ARG A 227 -2.60 -0.78 -10.30
N ILE A 228 -3.03 0.20 -9.51
CA ILE A 228 -3.50 1.49 -10.00
C ILE A 228 -2.99 2.60 -9.10
N ALA A 229 -2.47 3.67 -9.69
CA ALA A 229 -2.06 4.88 -8.99
C ALA A 229 -2.25 6.09 -9.89
N PRO A 230 -2.31 7.33 -9.36
CA PRO A 230 -2.29 8.52 -10.21
C PRO A 230 -1.00 8.59 -11.04
N ALA A 231 0.14 8.23 -10.44
CA ALA A 231 1.42 8.07 -11.12
C ALA A 231 2.39 7.18 -10.31
N TRP A 232 3.44 6.71 -11.00
CA TRP A 232 4.44 5.75 -10.46
C TRP A 232 5.82 6.37 -10.17
N TYR A 233 5.90 7.69 -10.01
CA TYR A 233 7.16 8.41 -9.76
C TYR A 233 7.68 8.26 -8.33
N ARG A 234 9.01 8.12 -8.21
CA ARG A 234 9.70 7.74 -6.98
C ARG A 234 10.92 8.63 -6.77
N ILE A 235 11.46 8.67 -5.56
CA ILE A 235 12.74 9.36 -5.33
C ILE A 235 13.82 8.82 -6.29
N GLY A 236 13.87 7.50 -6.46
CA GLY A 236 14.73 6.81 -7.42
C GLY A 236 14.63 7.27 -8.88
N SER A 237 13.47 7.82 -9.29
CA SER A 237 13.26 8.37 -10.64
C SER A 237 14.12 9.62 -10.90
N LEU A 238 14.40 10.41 -9.87
CA LEU A 238 15.25 11.59 -9.96
C LEU A 238 16.72 11.22 -9.73
N GLU A 239 16.98 10.31 -8.79
CA GLU A 239 18.34 9.91 -8.44
C GLU A 239 19.10 9.32 -9.63
N ILE A 240 18.44 8.53 -10.49
CA ILE A 240 19.09 7.99 -11.68
C ILE A 240 19.52 9.10 -12.64
N LEU A 241 18.72 10.15 -12.80
CA LEU A 241 19.02 11.27 -13.70
C LEU A 241 20.18 12.10 -13.16
N LEU A 242 20.21 12.33 -11.83
CA LEU A 242 21.37 12.94 -11.17
C LEU A 242 22.64 12.09 -11.40
N LYS A 243 22.58 10.78 -11.13
CA LYS A 243 23.74 9.88 -11.22
C LYS A 243 24.26 9.69 -12.64
N ARG A 244 23.38 9.84 -13.63
CA ARG A 244 23.72 9.80 -15.06
C ARG A 244 24.07 11.16 -15.65
N GLN A 245 24.05 12.22 -14.84
CA GLN A 245 24.35 13.60 -15.25
C GLN A 245 23.43 14.06 -16.39
N GLU A 246 22.12 13.84 -16.24
CA GLU A 246 21.08 14.18 -17.21
C GLU A 246 20.20 15.37 -16.68
N PRO A 247 20.75 16.57 -16.43
CA PRO A 247 20.06 17.66 -15.71
C PRO A 247 18.85 18.24 -16.47
N GLU A 248 18.90 18.29 -17.80
CA GLU A 248 17.77 18.75 -18.61
C GLU A 248 16.58 17.79 -18.53
N LEU A 249 16.86 16.48 -18.53
CA LEU A 249 15.84 15.47 -18.37
C LEU A 249 15.27 15.48 -16.94
N LEU A 250 16.13 15.70 -15.94
CA LEU A 250 15.71 15.89 -14.55
C LEU A 250 14.75 17.08 -14.43
N ARG A 251 15.08 18.22 -15.02
CA ARG A 251 14.20 19.40 -15.04
C ARG A 251 12.86 19.08 -15.68
N LYS A 252 12.89 18.48 -16.88
CA LYS A 252 11.69 18.10 -17.63
C LYS A 252 10.80 17.15 -16.82
N LEU A 253 11.38 16.17 -16.14
CA LEU A 253 10.64 15.23 -15.29
C LEU A 253 9.99 15.94 -14.10
N VAL A 254 10.73 16.78 -13.37
CA VAL A 254 10.19 17.48 -12.19
C VAL A 254 9.11 18.49 -12.59
N ASP A 255 9.33 19.26 -13.65
CA ASP A 255 8.33 20.21 -14.16
C ASP A 255 7.04 19.49 -14.58
N HIS A 256 7.16 18.35 -15.28
CA HIS A 256 6.03 17.50 -15.63
C HIS A 256 5.30 16.97 -14.38
N ILE A 257 6.03 16.52 -13.35
CA ILE A 257 5.42 16.02 -12.12
C ILE A 257 4.63 17.13 -11.42
N ILE A 258 5.21 18.33 -11.29
CA ILE A 258 4.57 19.48 -10.65
C ILE A 258 3.29 19.86 -11.41
N GLN A 259 3.39 20.03 -12.72
CA GLN A 259 2.28 20.46 -13.56
C GLN A 259 1.06 19.55 -13.46
N HIS A 260 1.27 18.22 -13.50
CA HIS A 260 0.16 17.27 -13.63
C HIS A 260 -0.32 16.68 -12.31
N TYR A 261 0.54 16.60 -11.28
CA TYR A 261 0.22 15.92 -10.01
C TYR A 261 0.28 16.85 -8.78
N PHE A 262 0.73 18.09 -8.96
CA PHE A 262 0.71 19.14 -7.93
C PHE A 262 0.12 20.46 -8.48
N PRO A 263 -1.09 20.45 -9.06
CA PRO A 263 -1.67 21.62 -9.74
C PRO A 263 -1.90 22.83 -8.84
N GLN A 264 -1.86 22.65 -7.51
CA GLN A 264 -1.87 23.73 -6.53
C GLN A 264 -0.57 24.57 -6.52
N ILE A 265 0.50 24.10 -7.18
CA ILE A 265 1.78 24.80 -7.32
C ILE A 265 1.84 25.40 -8.72
N ASP A 266 1.90 26.73 -8.80
CA ASP A 266 2.05 27.42 -10.09
C ASP A 266 3.40 27.05 -10.72
N SER A 267 3.37 26.56 -11.96
CA SER A 267 4.55 26.14 -12.71
C SER A 267 5.47 27.30 -13.11
N ASN A 268 4.98 28.55 -13.02
CA ASN A 268 5.75 29.77 -13.26
C ASN A 268 6.33 30.39 -11.99
N ASP A 269 6.02 29.83 -10.82
CA ASP A 269 6.55 30.33 -9.55
C ASP A 269 8.05 30.04 -9.42
N GLU A 270 8.83 31.05 -9.05
CA GLU A 270 10.28 30.91 -8.85
C GLU A 270 10.59 29.89 -7.74
N ASP A 271 9.73 29.77 -6.73
CA ASP A 271 9.87 28.84 -5.60
C ASP A 271 9.13 27.51 -5.80
N LYS A 272 8.68 27.17 -7.03
CA LYS A 272 7.93 25.93 -7.30
C LYS A 272 8.61 24.65 -6.80
N TYR A 273 9.93 24.56 -6.96
CA TYR A 273 10.69 23.38 -6.52
C TYR A 273 10.75 23.27 -4.98
N LEU A 274 10.84 24.41 -4.29
CA LEU A 274 10.82 24.45 -2.82
C LEU A 274 9.43 24.04 -2.30
N LYS A 275 8.36 24.61 -2.88
CA LYS A 275 6.97 24.25 -2.56
C LYS A 275 6.70 22.76 -2.81
N TRP A 276 7.21 22.25 -3.93
CA TRP A 276 7.08 20.85 -4.29
C TRP A 276 7.83 19.94 -3.31
N PHE A 277 9.10 20.21 -3.02
CA PHE A 277 9.86 19.46 -2.00
C PHE A 277 9.12 19.43 -0.67
N ASN A 278 8.60 20.58 -0.23
CA ASN A 278 7.87 20.71 1.01
C ASN A 278 6.62 19.80 1.05
N GLU A 279 5.82 19.82 -0.02
CA GLU A 279 4.63 18.98 -0.14
C GLU A 279 4.99 17.48 -0.15
N VAL A 280 6.00 17.07 -0.94
CA VAL A 280 6.45 15.68 -1.02
C VAL A 280 6.94 15.18 0.34
N ALA A 281 7.71 16.01 1.07
CA ALA A 281 8.18 15.70 2.41
C ALA A 281 7.02 15.50 3.39
N HIS A 282 6.10 16.46 3.48
CA HIS A 282 4.98 16.40 4.41
C HIS A 282 4.04 15.22 4.13
N LYS A 283 3.71 14.95 2.86
CA LYS A 283 2.89 13.78 2.50
C LYS A 283 3.54 12.46 2.93
N ASN A 284 4.84 12.30 2.69
CA ASN A 284 5.56 11.08 3.07
C ASN A 284 5.71 10.92 4.59
N LEU A 285 5.89 12.01 5.34
CA LEU A 285 5.96 11.98 6.80
C LEU A 285 4.57 11.74 7.44
N ASP A 286 3.50 12.31 6.88
CA ASP A 286 2.14 11.99 7.32
C ASP A 286 1.80 10.52 7.06
N MET A 287 2.19 9.98 5.90
CA MET A 287 2.05 8.56 5.58
C MET A 287 2.82 7.67 6.57
N VAL A 288 4.10 7.95 6.83
CA VAL A 288 4.91 7.13 7.75
C VAL A 288 4.40 7.24 9.19
N ALA A 289 3.89 8.40 9.61
CA ALA A 289 3.25 8.55 10.92
C ALA A 289 1.97 7.69 11.02
N THR A 290 1.19 7.64 9.95
CA THR A 290 0.01 6.77 9.87
C THR A 290 0.40 5.29 9.95
N TRP A 291 1.50 4.88 9.30
CA TRP A 291 2.04 3.52 9.44
C TRP A 291 2.37 3.17 10.90
N GLN A 292 2.96 4.10 11.66
CA GLN A 292 3.23 3.90 13.09
C GLN A 292 1.93 3.66 13.87
N GLY A 293 0.88 4.45 13.62
CA GLY A 293 -0.42 4.30 14.28
C GLY A 293 -1.12 2.96 14.02
N PHE A 294 -0.89 2.32 12.88
CA PHE A 294 -1.47 1.01 12.55
C PHE A 294 -0.50 -0.17 12.76
N GLY A 295 0.71 0.08 13.23
CA GLY A 295 1.70 -0.98 13.40
C GLY A 295 2.14 -1.59 12.06
N PHE A 296 2.10 -0.82 10.98
CA PHE A 296 2.54 -1.28 9.65
C PHE A 296 4.05 -1.07 9.49
N THR A 297 4.75 -2.13 9.08
CA THR A 297 6.17 -2.10 8.73
C THR A 297 6.33 -2.48 7.26
N HIS A 298 6.87 -1.55 6.46
CA HIS A 298 7.05 -1.74 5.02
C HIS A 298 8.07 -2.85 4.67
N GLY A 299 9.14 -2.96 5.45
CA GLY A 299 10.18 -3.99 5.31
C GLY A 299 11.25 -3.76 4.23
N VAL A 300 10.98 -2.89 3.23
CA VAL A 300 11.97 -2.49 2.20
C VAL A 300 11.80 -1.01 1.83
N LEU A 301 12.18 -0.11 2.73
CA LEU A 301 11.98 1.33 2.53
C LEU A 301 13.20 1.98 1.83
N ASN A 302 13.58 1.41 0.68
CA ASN A 302 14.59 1.97 -0.22
C ASN A 302 14.05 3.23 -0.92
N THR A 303 14.92 4.09 -1.46
CA THR A 303 14.48 5.31 -2.19
C THR A 303 13.70 5.00 -3.47
N ASP A 304 13.93 3.84 -4.10
CA ASP A 304 13.14 3.34 -5.23
C ASP A 304 11.73 2.84 -4.85
N ASN A 305 11.41 2.80 -3.54
CA ASN A 305 10.08 2.45 -3.02
C ASN A 305 9.42 3.63 -2.27
N VAL A 306 9.94 4.86 -2.42
CA VAL A 306 9.31 6.07 -1.87
C VAL A 306 8.64 6.85 -2.99
N SER A 307 7.32 6.88 -2.98
CA SER A 307 6.52 7.64 -3.96
C SER A 307 6.69 9.15 -3.77
N LEU A 308 6.87 9.86 -4.88
CA LEU A 308 6.85 11.32 -4.86
C LEU A 308 5.45 11.88 -4.58
N LEU A 309 4.40 11.07 -4.70
CA LEU A 309 3.02 11.46 -4.37
C LEU A 309 2.66 11.15 -2.90
N GLY A 310 3.58 10.58 -2.12
CA GLY A 310 3.33 10.18 -0.73
C GLY A 310 2.36 9.00 -0.62
N LEU A 311 2.49 8.02 -1.52
CA LEU A 311 1.74 6.78 -1.52
C LEU A 311 2.60 5.61 -1.01
N THR A 312 1.98 4.70 -0.28
CA THR A 312 2.55 3.38 0.03
C THR A 312 2.60 2.58 -1.28
N ILE A 313 3.77 2.09 -1.67
CA ILE A 313 3.98 1.38 -2.94
C ILE A 313 4.85 0.14 -2.73
N ASP A 314 4.77 -0.82 -3.66
CA ASP A 314 5.63 -2.02 -3.68
C ASP A 314 5.60 -2.87 -2.39
N TYR A 315 4.42 -3.42 -2.13
CA TYR A 315 4.16 -4.39 -1.08
C TYR A 315 4.92 -5.72 -1.30
N GLY A 316 6.13 -5.79 -0.74
CA GLY A 316 6.95 -7.00 -0.68
C GLY A 316 6.84 -7.68 0.68
N PRO A 317 7.91 -7.67 1.50
CA PRO A 317 7.91 -8.29 2.81
C PRO A 317 7.41 -7.34 3.92
N TYR A 318 6.21 -6.79 3.77
CA TYR A 318 5.62 -5.95 4.82
C TYR A 318 5.07 -6.78 5.98
N GLY A 319 4.70 -6.13 7.09
CA GLY A 319 3.99 -6.77 8.18
C GLY A 319 3.17 -5.77 8.98
N PHE A 320 1.97 -6.17 9.37
CA PHE A 320 1.27 -5.55 10.49
C PHE A 320 1.73 -6.25 11.76
N ILE A 321 2.07 -5.48 12.78
CA ILE A 321 2.51 -6.01 14.07
C ILE A 321 1.34 -6.76 14.73
N ASP A 322 1.59 -8.04 15.00
CA ASP A 322 0.74 -8.83 15.89
C ASP A 322 1.07 -8.41 17.34
N HIS A 323 2.01 -9.09 18.00
CA HIS A 323 2.49 -8.70 19.33
C HIS A 323 3.44 -7.52 19.24
N TYR A 324 3.22 -6.50 20.06
CA TYR A 324 4.03 -5.29 19.99
C TYR A 324 5.50 -5.57 20.33
N TYR A 325 6.35 -5.24 19.35
CA TYR A 325 7.80 -5.23 19.50
C TYR A 325 8.33 -4.06 18.66
N GLU A 326 8.98 -3.10 19.31
CA GLU A 326 9.41 -1.86 18.66
C GLU A 326 10.42 -2.11 17.54
N HIS A 327 11.23 -3.17 17.65
CA HIS A 327 12.20 -3.57 16.62
C HIS A 327 11.64 -4.64 15.67
N HIS A 328 10.32 -4.68 15.45
CA HIS A 328 9.71 -5.65 14.54
C HIS A 328 10.27 -5.49 13.11
N VAL A 329 10.81 -6.59 12.57
CA VAL A 329 11.34 -6.69 11.21
C VAL A 329 10.62 -7.83 10.47
N PRO A 330 9.70 -7.52 9.54
CA PRO A 330 8.97 -8.53 8.77
C PRO A 330 9.83 -9.14 7.65
N ASN A 331 10.87 -8.44 7.20
CA ASN A 331 11.71 -8.86 6.08
C ASN A 331 12.81 -9.84 6.52
N THR A 332 12.83 -11.05 5.94
CA THR A 332 13.88 -12.06 6.19
C THR A 332 15.26 -11.63 5.74
N SER A 333 15.37 -10.67 4.82
CA SER A 333 16.64 -10.19 4.27
C SER A 333 17.19 -8.94 4.99
N ASP A 334 16.48 -8.42 5.98
CA ASP A 334 16.90 -7.27 6.78
C ASP A 334 17.46 -7.70 8.14
N ASP A 335 18.59 -8.42 8.12
CA ASP A 335 19.22 -8.97 9.32
C ASP A 335 19.67 -7.87 10.32
N MET A 336 19.96 -6.68 9.81
CA MET A 336 20.40 -5.52 10.60
C MET A 336 19.23 -4.68 11.14
N GLY A 337 17.99 -5.00 10.75
CA GLY A 337 16.80 -4.24 11.14
C GLY A 337 16.83 -2.78 10.68
N ARG A 338 17.41 -2.50 9.50
CA ARG A 338 17.46 -1.15 8.92
C ARG A 338 16.05 -0.58 8.75
N TYR A 339 15.10 -1.43 8.35
CA TYR A 339 13.71 -1.07 8.10
C TYR A 339 12.78 -1.61 9.19
N ALA A 340 13.29 -1.79 10.41
CA ALA A 340 12.48 -2.13 11.57
C ALA A 340 11.39 -1.08 11.82
N PHE A 341 10.30 -1.49 12.47
CA PHE A 341 9.14 -0.65 12.73
C PHE A 341 9.49 0.74 13.30
N ASN A 342 10.29 0.78 14.37
CA ASN A 342 10.73 2.01 15.02
C ASN A 342 11.69 2.87 14.19
N LYS A 343 12.28 2.33 13.12
CA LYS A 343 13.22 3.04 12.24
C LYS A 343 12.57 3.71 11.05
N GLN A 344 11.30 3.43 10.75
CA GLN A 344 10.66 3.95 9.54
C GLN A 344 10.61 5.48 9.47
N PRO A 345 10.34 6.24 10.57
CA PRO A 345 10.43 7.70 10.53
C PRO A 345 11.83 8.22 10.18
N ASP A 346 12.87 7.72 10.87
CA ASP A 346 14.28 8.08 10.60
C ASP A 346 14.70 7.77 9.16
N ILE A 347 14.31 6.59 8.65
CA ILE A 347 14.60 6.18 7.28
C ILE A 347 13.87 7.07 6.27
N MET A 348 12.65 7.49 6.56
CA MET A 348 11.93 8.41 5.68
C MET A 348 12.62 9.78 5.62
N LEU A 349 13.07 10.31 6.77
CA LEU A 349 13.88 11.53 6.81
C LEU A 349 15.15 11.36 5.96
N TRP A 350 15.88 10.26 6.13
CA TRP A 350 17.07 9.94 5.32
C TRP A 350 16.76 9.88 3.81
N ASN A 351 15.65 9.27 3.42
CA ASN A 351 15.21 9.21 2.02
C ASN A 351 14.88 10.61 1.49
N LEU A 352 14.28 11.49 2.29
CA LEU A 352 14.03 12.89 1.91
C LEU A 352 15.31 13.71 1.76
N GLU A 353 16.39 13.36 2.48
CA GLU A 353 17.72 13.93 2.20
C GLU A 353 18.23 13.53 0.81
N LYS A 354 17.95 12.29 0.38
CA LYS A 354 18.30 11.83 -0.96
C LYS A 354 17.49 12.52 -2.04
N LEU A 355 16.21 12.79 -1.79
CA LEU A 355 15.40 13.63 -2.66
C LEU A 355 16.00 15.05 -2.79
N ALA A 356 16.34 15.69 -1.67
CA ALA A 356 16.96 17.02 -1.69
C ALA A 356 18.27 17.03 -2.50
N ALA A 357 19.13 16.02 -2.30
CA ALA A 357 20.36 15.86 -3.07
C ALA A 357 20.09 15.65 -4.57
N ALA A 358 19.09 14.83 -4.93
CA ALA A 358 18.69 14.60 -6.32
C ALA A 358 18.21 15.87 -7.02
N MET A 359 17.63 16.82 -6.27
CA MET A 359 17.13 18.09 -6.78
C MET A 359 18.21 19.18 -6.93
N GLU A 360 19.39 19.04 -6.30
CA GLU A 360 20.43 20.09 -6.27
C GLU A 360 20.73 20.76 -7.63
N PRO A 361 20.82 20.05 -8.77
CA PRO A 361 21.08 20.66 -10.07
C PRO A 361 19.98 21.62 -10.55
N LEU A 362 18.78 21.55 -9.98
CA LEU A 362 17.63 22.37 -10.35
C LEU A 362 17.56 23.69 -9.58
N LEU A 363 18.29 23.80 -8.47
CA LEU A 363 18.07 24.80 -7.43
C LEU A 363 19.11 25.92 -7.47
N SER A 364 18.69 27.14 -7.13
CA SER A 364 19.61 28.22 -6.77
C SER A 364 20.28 27.95 -5.41
N GLU A 365 21.34 28.70 -5.07
CA GLU A 365 21.98 28.60 -3.75
C GLU A 365 21.00 28.96 -2.62
N GLU A 366 20.19 30.00 -2.83
CA GLU A 366 19.15 30.39 -1.87
C GLU A 366 18.12 29.28 -1.65
N GLN A 367 17.68 28.62 -2.73
CA GLN A 367 16.73 27.51 -2.63
C GLN A 367 17.33 26.29 -1.93
N ARG A 368 18.62 25.99 -2.18
CA ARG A 368 19.34 24.94 -1.44
C ARG A 368 19.33 25.23 0.07
N GLN A 369 19.61 26.47 0.46
CA GLN A 369 19.57 26.86 1.88
C GLN A 369 18.15 26.73 2.45
N LYS A 370 17.11 27.21 1.76
CA LYS A 370 15.71 27.07 2.22
C LYS A 370 15.27 25.61 2.37
N ILE A 371 15.71 24.72 1.48
CA ILE A 371 15.46 23.27 1.62
C ILE A 371 16.21 22.70 2.83
N ALA A 372 17.45 23.11 3.07
CA ALA A 372 18.20 22.69 4.27
C ALA A 372 17.51 23.15 5.56
N ASP A 373 17.03 24.40 5.61
CA ASP A 373 16.28 24.94 6.75
C ASP A 373 14.97 24.17 6.97
N THR A 374 14.23 23.88 5.88
CA THR A 374 13.00 23.07 5.93
C THR A 374 13.28 21.68 6.50
N ARG A 375 14.34 21.01 6.02
CA ARG A 375 14.76 19.68 6.51
C ARG A 375 15.06 19.69 8.01
N GLY A 376 15.63 20.78 8.53
CA GLY A 376 15.88 20.94 9.96
C GLY A 376 14.63 20.93 10.85
N THR A 377 13.42 21.01 10.27
CA THR A 377 12.14 20.98 11.00
C THR A 377 11.36 19.67 10.86
N LEU A 378 11.79 18.78 9.96
CA LEU A 378 11.02 17.60 9.57
C LEU A 378 10.99 16.50 10.64
N GLU A 379 12.03 16.41 11.46
CA GLU A 379 12.10 15.46 12.59
C GLU A 379 11.01 15.77 13.62
N GLU A 380 10.97 17.00 14.14
CA GLU A 380 9.92 17.45 15.07
C GLU A 380 8.52 17.34 14.43
N TYR A 381 8.40 17.58 13.12
CA TYR A 381 7.14 17.40 12.42
C TYR A 381 6.64 15.95 12.50
N VAL A 382 7.48 14.98 12.13
CA VAL A 382 7.06 13.57 12.10
C VAL A 382 6.82 13.02 13.50
N GLU A 383 7.61 13.42 14.49
CA GLU A 383 7.40 13.04 15.90
C GLU A 383 6.02 13.50 16.40
N ARG A 384 5.65 14.77 16.14
CA ARG A 384 4.33 15.29 16.50
C ARG A 384 3.20 14.57 15.78
N LYS A 385 3.38 14.21 14.51
CA LYS A 385 2.39 13.44 13.75
C LYS A 385 2.22 12.03 14.30
N VAL A 386 3.31 11.34 14.59
CA VAL A 386 3.29 10.01 15.23
C VAL A 386 2.56 10.08 16.56
N LEU A 387 2.91 11.03 17.43
CA LEU A 387 2.21 11.25 18.70
C LEU A 387 0.72 11.48 18.48
N HIS A 388 0.35 12.36 17.55
CA HIS A 388 -1.05 12.63 17.23
C HIS A 388 -1.82 11.38 16.82
N THR A 389 -1.24 10.49 16.00
CA THR A 389 -1.89 9.23 15.63
C THR A 389 -2.21 8.37 16.86
N TYR A 390 -1.27 8.25 17.80
CA TYR A 390 -1.51 7.49 19.02
C TYR A 390 -2.54 8.13 19.94
N LEU A 391 -2.58 9.47 20.04
CA LEU A 391 -3.59 10.16 20.85
C LEU A 391 -5.00 9.91 20.32
N LEU A 392 -5.19 9.95 19.00
CA LEU A 392 -6.49 9.60 18.40
C LEU A 392 -6.93 8.18 18.76
N LYS A 393 -6.00 7.23 18.76
CA LYS A 393 -6.25 5.83 19.15
C LYS A 393 -6.60 5.67 20.64
N LEU A 394 -6.10 6.58 21.49
CA LEU A 394 -6.45 6.69 22.91
C LEU A 394 -7.72 7.53 23.15
N GLY A 395 -8.39 8.01 22.09
CA GLY A 395 -9.57 8.85 22.21
C GLY A 395 -9.28 10.24 22.76
N ILE A 396 -8.04 10.70 22.66
CA ILE A 396 -7.57 12.04 23.05
C ILE A 396 -7.48 12.91 21.81
N LYS A 397 -8.14 14.07 21.81
CA LYS A 397 -8.13 14.98 20.65
C LYS A 397 -7.08 16.08 20.78
N ASP A 398 -7.06 16.76 21.91
CA ASP A 398 -6.24 17.95 22.10
C ASP A 398 -4.92 17.56 22.74
N SER A 399 -3.81 17.61 22.01
CA SER A 399 -2.48 17.28 22.55
C SER A 399 -2.08 18.21 23.69
N ARG A 400 -1.45 17.68 24.73
CA ARG A 400 -0.93 18.42 25.89
C ARG A 400 0.44 17.91 26.34
N ASP A 401 1.15 18.73 27.10
CA ASP A 401 2.43 18.33 27.70
C ASP A 401 2.27 17.07 28.55
N GLY A 402 3.16 16.10 28.33
CA GLY A 402 3.15 14.79 28.99
C GLY A 402 2.40 13.68 28.24
N ASP A 403 1.66 14.01 27.17
CA ASP A 403 0.95 13.01 26.35
C ASP A 403 1.90 12.02 25.66
N GLU A 404 3.09 12.47 25.28
CA GLU A 404 4.16 11.59 24.77
C GLU A 404 4.49 10.46 25.75
N ARG A 405 4.63 10.80 27.04
CA ARG A 405 4.95 9.83 28.08
C ARG A 405 3.83 8.82 28.27
N LEU A 406 2.58 9.25 28.18
CA LEU A 406 1.41 8.37 28.28
C LEU A 406 1.42 7.30 27.17
N VAL A 407 1.74 7.72 25.94
CA VAL A 407 1.86 6.81 24.78
C VAL A 407 3.05 5.88 24.93
N GLN A 408 4.23 6.41 25.26
CA GLN A 408 5.45 5.62 25.45
C GLN A 408 5.29 4.56 26.54
N ASP A 409 4.69 4.92 27.67
CA ASP A 409 4.44 3.98 28.75
C ASP A 409 3.49 2.86 28.29
N LEU A 410 2.42 3.17 27.54
CA LEU A 410 1.51 2.14 27.03
C LEU A 410 2.22 1.15 26.10
N LEU A 411 3.00 1.67 25.14
CA LEU A 411 3.78 0.85 24.22
C LEU A 411 4.81 -0.02 24.97
N GLN A 412 5.44 0.53 26.02
CA GLN A 412 6.35 -0.22 26.88
C GLN A 412 5.64 -1.36 27.62
N LEU A 413 4.42 -1.13 28.14
CA LEU A 413 3.61 -2.18 28.78
C LEU A 413 3.24 -3.28 27.77
N MET A 414 2.87 -2.91 26.54
CA MET A 414 2.60 -3.89 25.49
C MET A 414 3.84 -4.73 25.18
N GLN A 415 5.03 -4.11 25.07
CA GLN A 415 6.28 -4.83 24.78
C GLN A 415 6.66 -5.78 25.92
N GLN A 416 6.53 -5.35 27.18
CA GLN A 416 6.84 -6.19 28.36
C GLN A 416 5.96 -7.44 28.44
N THR A 417 4.72 -7.33 27.99
CA THR A 417 3.72 -8.41 28.09
C THR A 417 3.54 -9.16 26.78
N MET A 418 4.15 -8.70 25.68
CA MET A 418 3.84 -9.16 24.33
C MET A 418 2.33 -9.08 24.05
N ALA A 419 1.69 -7.97 24.44
CA ALA A 419 0.29 -7.73 24.10
C ALA A 419 0.15 -7.41 22.61
N ASP A 420 -1.00 -7.75 22.03
CA ASP A 420 -1.27 -7.52 20.62
C ASP A 420 -1.50 -6.04 20.35
N PHE A 421 -0.83 -5.49 19.34
CA PHE A 421 -0.88 -4.07 19.05
C PHE A 421 -2.29 -3.61 18.66
N THR A 422 -2.86 -4.25 17.63
CA THR A 422 -4.18 -3.87 17.09
C THR A 422 -5.28 -4.10 18.12
N CYS A 423 -5.32 -5.29 18.72
CA CYS A 423 -6.37 -5.67 19.66
C CYS A 423 -6.27 -4.92 20.99
N THR A 424 -5.09 -4.50 21.46
CA THR A 424 -5.00 -3.64 22.65
C THR A 424 -5.74 -2.34 22.45
N PHE A 425 -5.48 -1.63 21.34
CA PHE A 425 -6.17 -0.37 21.06
C PHE A 425 -7.67 -0.56 20.77
N ARG A 426 -8.04 -1.59 19.99
CA ARG A 426 -9.45 -1.88 19.71
C ARG A 426 -10.22 -2.21 20.98
N GLN A 427 -9.71 -3.10 21.82
CA GLN A 427 -10.37 -3.49 23.07
C GLN A 427 -10.42 -2.33 24.07
N LEU A 428 -9.44 -1.41 24.07
CA LEU A 428 -9.50 -0.19 24.87
C LEU A 428 -10.68 0.71 24.48
N ALA A 429 -11.12 0.68 23.22
CA ALA A 429 -12.30 1.39 22.75
C ALA A 429 -13.62 0.77 23.26
N GLU A 430 -13.58 -0.49 23.72
CA GLU A 430 -14.76 -1.24 24.14
C GLU A 430 -15.05 -1.22 25.63
N VAL A 431 -14.17 -0.60 26.41
CA VAL A 431 -14.28 -0.53 27.87
C VAL A 431 -14.29 0.92 28.35
N THR A 432 -14.91 1.15 29.51
CA THR A 432 -14.80 2.45 30.18
C THR A 432 -13.50 2.51 30.99
N PRO A 433 -13.00 3.72 31.33
CA PRO A 433 -11.78 3.82 32.12
C PRO A 433 -11.90 3.16 33.49
N LYS A 434 -13.11 3.09 34.07
CA LYS A 434 -13.39 2.41 35.35
C LYS A 434 -13.32 0.89 35.25
N ASP A 435 -13.60 0.31 34.08
CA ASP A 435 -13.52 -1.14 33.87
C ASP A 435 -12.06 -1.62 33.89
N LEU A 436 -11.10 -0.74 33.56
CA LEU A 436 -9.66 -1.02 33.56
C LEU A 436 -9.09 -1.26 34.97
N GLU A 437 -9.78 -0.78 36.02
CA GLU A 437 -9.37 -0.94 37.43
C GLU A 437 -9.74 -2.31 38.02
N ASN A 438 -10.85 -2.92 37.57
CA ASN A 438 -11.55 -3.94 38.34
C ASN A 438 -11.25 -5.40 37.93
N ASN A 439 -10.14 -5.69 37.26
CA ASN A 439 -9.83 -7.02 36.68
C ASN A 439 -10.93 -7.59 35.75
N LEU A 440 -11.92 -6.80 35.32
CA LEU A 440 -13.06 -7.22 34.48
C LEU A 440 -12.70 -7.41 32.99
N LEU A 441 -11.42 -7.65 32.69
CA LEU A 441 -10.87 -7.74 31.34
C LEU A 441 -10.92 -9.17 30.76
N GLU A 442 -11.60 -10.11 31.42
CA GLU A 442 -11.59 -11.53 31.03
C GLU A 442 -12.03 -11.80 29.58
N LYS A 443 -12.92 -10.95 29.03
CA LYS A 443 -13.41 -11.04 27.65
C LYS A 443 -12.52 -10.31 26.63
N HIS A 444 -11.57 -9.50 27.09
CA HIS A 444 -10.68 -8.68 26.27
C HIS A 444 -9.26 -9.22 26.40
N TRP A 445 -8.96 -10.27 25.63
CA TRP A 445 -7.74 -11.08 25.80
C TRP A 445 -6.43 -10.27 25.74
N SER A 446 -6.38 -9.21 24.92
CA SER A 446 -5.19 -8.37 24.79
C SER A 446 -5.08 -7.39 25.95
N LEU A 447 -6.20 -6.80 26.39
CA LEU A 447 -6.23 -5.97 27.60
C LEU A 447 -5.90 -6.78 28.86
N LYS A 448 -6.39 -8.02 28.94
CA LYS A 448 -6.01 -8.95 30.00
C LYS A 448 -4.49 -9.17 29.99
N LYS A 449 -3.91 -9.39 28.81
CA LYS A 449 -2.47 -9.62 28.66
C LYS A 449 -1.64 -8.42 29.12
N ILE A 450 -1.95 -7.21 28.65
CA ILE A 450 -1.22 -6.00 29.05
C ILE A 450 -1.39 -5.67 30.54
N SER A 451 -2.55 -6.02 31.14
CA SER A 451 -2.81 -5.79 32.57
C SER A 451 -1.92 -6.61 33.51
N GLU A 452 -1.25 -7.65 33.01
CA GLU A 452 -0.24 -8.42 33.75
C GLU A 452 1.03 -7.60 34.05
N ALA A 453 1.23 -6.46 33.37
CA ALA A 453 2.36 -5.59 33.60
C ALA A 453 2.30 -4.91 34.97
N LYS A 454 3.41 -4.92 35.72
CA LYS A 454 3.49 -4.34 37.07
C LYS A 454 3.01 -2.88 37.15
N ASN A 455 3.28 -2.09 36.13
CA ASN A 455 2.97 -0.67 36.09
C ASN A 455 1.60 -0.35 35.44
N TRP A 456 0.79 -1.36 35.10
CA TRP A 456 -0.54 -1.18 34.51
C TRP A 456 -1.45 -0.27 35.36
N PRO A 457 -1.62 -0.48 36.68
CA PRO A 457 -2.51 0.38 37.48
C PRO A 457 -2.07 1.85 37.47
N ALA A 458 -0.77 2.11 37.48
CA ALA A 458 -0.24 3.47 37.42
C ALA A 458 -0.49 4.13 36.06
N TRP A 459 -0.44 3.37 34.97
CA TRP A 459 -0.78 3.88 33.64
C TRP A 459 -2.28 4.16 33.51
N VAL A 460 -3.14 3.26 34.00
CA VAL A 460 -4.60 3.46 34.01
C VAL A 460 -4.99 4.76 34.74
N ASN A 461 -4.42 5.01 35.93
CA ASN A 461 -4.68 6.24 36.67
C ASN A 461 -4.29 7.49 35.87
N ARG A 462 -3.10 7.50 35.25
CA ARG A 462 -2.66 8.63 34.41
C ARG A 462 -3.56 8.82 33.18
N TYR A 463 -3.98 7.73 32.55
CA TYR A 463 -4.90 7.78 31.41
C TYR A 463 -6.24 8.37 31.82
N GLN A 464 -6.81 7.97 32.95
CA GLN A 464 -8.05 8.52 33.50
C GLN A 464 -7.94 10.02 33.80
N GLU A 465 -6.93 10.43 34.58
CA GLU A 465 -6.65 11.85 34.87
C GLU A 465 -6.49 12.67 33.59
N ARG A 466 -5.96 12.05 32.53
CA ARG A 466 -5.82 12.70 31.23
C ARG A 466 -7.15 12.82 30.49
N LEU A 467 -8.01 11.81 30.57
CA LEU A 467 -9.34 11.81 29.96
C LEU A 467 -10.30 12.80 30.63
N GLU A 468 -10.17 13.03 31.94
CA GLU A 468 -10.96 14.06 32.67
C GLU A 468 -10.75 15.48 32.11
N LYS A 469 -9.67 15.69 31.37
CA LYS A 469 -9.35 16.95 30.71
C LYS A 469 -9.99 17.09 29.32
N GLU A 470 -10.55 16.02 28.76
CA GLU A 470 -11.30 16.06 27.50
C GLU A 470 -12.72 16.58 27.75
N THR A 471 -13.29 17.28 26.76
CA THR A 471 -14.62 17.90 26.85
C THR A 471 -15.67 17.12 26.05
N VAL A 472 -15.61 15.79 26.10
CA VAL A 472 -16.52 14.90 25.37
C VAL A 472 -17.14 13.86 26.29
N THR A 473 -18.29 13.32 25.87
CA THR A 473 -18.92 12.18 26.54
C THR A 473 -18.14 10.88 26.32
N GLU A 474 -18.36 9.91 27.20
CA GLU A 474 -17.84 8.54 27.08
C GLU A 474 -18.17 7.91 25.72
N GLU A 475 -19.42 8.07 25.26
CA GLU A 475 -19.88 7.49 23.99
C GLU A 475 -19.19 8.15 22.79
N GLU A 476 -19.06 9.48 22.79
CA GLU A 476 -18.30 10.19 21.76
C GLU A 476 -16.83 9.76 21.75
N ARG A 477 -16.19 9.61 22.93
CA ARG A 477 -14.81 9.11 23.01
C ARG A 477 -14.67 7.72 22.40
N ARG A 478 -15.54 6.78 22.80
CA ARG A 478 -15.51 5.40 22.29
C ARG A 478 -15.80 5.34 20.79
N SER A 479 -16.75 6.13 20.29
CA SER A 479 -17.01 6.24 18.85
C SER A 479 -15.77 6.72 18.09
N ARG A 480 -15.05 7.74 18.60
CA ARG A 480 -13.78 8.19 17.99
C ARG A 480 -12.73 7.08 18.00
N MET A 481 -12.58 6.39 19.12
CA MET A 481 -11.62 5.29 19.24
C MET A 481 -11.95 4.15 18.28
N ARG A 482 -13.22 3.76 18.13
CA ARG A 482 -13.63 2.73 17.15
C ARG A 482 -13.32 3.11 15.72
N SER A 483 -13.47 4.40 15.36
CA SER A 483 -13.09 4.90 14.03
C SER A 483 -11.58 5.01 13.80
N ALA A 484 -10.77 5.01 14.86
CA ALA A 484 -9.30 5.08 14.79
C ALA A 484 -8.62 3.71 14.99
N ASN A 485 -9.33 2.74 15.58
CA ASN A 485 -8.80 1.44 15.96
C ASN A 485 -9.55 0.32 15.23
N PRO A 486 -8.91 -0.29 14.21
CA PRO A 486 -9.56 -1.30 13.40
C PRO A 486 -9.80 -2.57 14.21
N ALA A 487 -10.89 -3.27 13.89
CA ALA A 487 -11.12 -4.64 14.34
C ALA A 487 -10.23 -5.62 13.57
N TYR A 488 -9.97 -5.34 12.29
CA TYR A 488 -9.22 -6.23 11.38
C TYR A 488 -8.06 -5.51 10.69
N VAL A 489 -6.92 -6.20 10.65
CA VAL A 489 -5.76 -5.85 9.82
C VAL A 489 -5.32 -7.10 9.06
N PRO A 490 -4.65 -6.98 7.90
CA PRO A 490 -4.20 -8.15 7.14
C PRO A 490 -3.00 -8.80 7.85
N ARG A 491 -3.29 -9.61 8.87
CA ARG A 491 -2.27 -10.31 9.67
C ARG A 491 -1.56 -11.36 8.81
N ASN A 492 -0.25 -11.51 9.03
CA ASN A 492 0.59 -12.36 8.19
C ASN A 492 0.19 -13.84 8.20
N TRP A 493 -0.31 -14.34 9.32
CA TRP A 493 -0.77 -15.72 9.45
C TRP A 493 -2.10 -15.96 8.70
N ILE A 494 -3.06 -15.04 8.78
CA ILE A 494 -4.33 -15.15 8.05
C ILE A 494 -4.08 -15.14 6.53
N MET A 495 -3.19 -14.25 6.08
CA MET A 495 -2.77 -14.23 4.67
C MET A 495 -2.05 -15.51 4.27
N GLN A 496 -1.22 -16.10 5.13
CA GLN A 496 -0.52 -17.35 4.83
C GLN A 496 -1.51 -18.52 4.69
N GLU A 497 -2.58 -18.55 5.48
CA GLU A 497 -3.66 -19.52 5.30
C GLU A 497 -4.42 -19.30 3.98
N ALA A 498 -4.78 -18.05 3.67
CA ALA A 498 -5.46 -17.72 2.41
C ALA A 498 -4.63 -18.07 1.17
N ILE A 499 -3.31 -17.89 1.26
CA ILE A 499 -2.37 -18.29 0.21
C ILE A 499 -2.34 -19.82 0.06
N ALA A 500 -2.35 -20.57 1.16
CA ALA A 500 -2.33 -22.03 1.13
C ALA A 500 -3.60 -22.60 0.47
N ASP A 501 -4.76 -22.00 0.75
CA ASP A 501 -6.03 -22.37 0.11
C ASP A 501 -5.98 -22.01 -1.39
N ALA A 502 -5.49 -20.82 -1.73
CA ALA A 502 -5.38 -20.34 -3.11
C ALA A 502 -4.40 -21.15 -3.98
N GLU A 503 -3.36 -21.74 -3.39
CA GLU A 503 -2.47 -22.69 -4.09
C GLU A 503 -3.26 -23.89 -4.64
N ASN A 504 -4.39 -24.23 -4.03
CA ASN A 504 -5.31 -25.31 -4.45
C ASN A 504 -6.55 -24.80 -5.22
N ASN A 505 -6.51 -23.57 -5.75
CA ASN A 505 -7.63 -22.91 -6.44
C ASN A 505 -8.87 -22.67 -5.56
N ASP A 506 -8.71 -22.66 -4.23
CA ASP A 506 -9.74 -22.14 -3.33
C ASP A 506 -9.44 -20.67 -2.99
N PHE A 507 -10.22 -19.77 -3.58
CA PHE A 507 -10.05 -18.33 -3.43
C PHE A 507 -11.04 -17.71 -2.43
N GLU A 508 -11.88 -18.51 -1.74
CA GLU A 508 -12.92 -17.99 -0.85
C GLU A 508 -12.31 -17.12 0.24
N LYS A 509 -11.24 -17.58 0.89
CA LYS A 509 -10.61 -16.85 1.99
C LYS A 509 -9.99 -15.53 1.53
N VAL A 510 -9.40 -15.50 0.34
CA VAL A 510 -8.85 -14.27 -0.25
C VAL A 510 -9.97 -13.27 -0.53
N ARG A 511 -11.07 -13.71 -1.14
CA ARG A 511 -12.23 -12.86 -1.44
C ARG A 511 -12.92 -12.37 -0.15
N PHE A 512 -13.02 -13.23 0.86
CA PHE A 512 -13.57 -12.87 2.16
C PHE A 512 -12.70 -11.84 2.89
N LEU A 513 -11.37 -12.00 2.86
CA LEU A 513 -10.44 -11.01 3.39
C LEU A 513 -10.58 -9.66 2.71
N LEU A 514 -10.67 -9.62 1.37
CA LEU A 514 -10.87 -8.37 0.66
C LEU A 514 -12.17 -7.68 1.09
N LYS A 515 -13.25 -8.46 1.24
CA LYS A 515 -14.54 -7.96 1.72
C LYS A 515 -14.46 -7.41 3.14
N ILE A 516 -13.89 -8.12 4.11
CA ILE A 516 -13.87 -7.65 5.51
C ILE A 516 -12.94 -6.45 5.69
N LEU A 517 -11.85 -6.39 4.92
CA LEU A 517 -10.90 -5.27 4.96
C LEU A 517 -11.43 -4.02 4.25
N SER A 518 -12.58 -4.09 3.56
CA SER A 518 -13.30 -2.91 3.08
C SER A 518 -13.94 -2.09 4.21
N ASN A 519 -14.19 -2.72 5.35
CA ASN A 519 -14.77 -2.10 6.54
C ASN A 519 -13.99 -2.52 7.79
N PRO A 520 -12.69 -2.19 7.89
CA PRO A 520 -11.79 -2.79 8.88
C PRO A 520 -12.08 -2.35 10.32
N PHE A 521 -12.88 -1.29 10.51
CA PHE A 521 -13.27 -0.74 11.82
C PHE A 521 -14.58 -1.32 12.37
N GLU A 522 -15.35 -2.00 11.52
CA GLU A 522 -16.63 -2.61 11.87
C GLU A 522 -16.43 -4.09 12.22
N GLU A 523 -17.08 -4.55 13.29
CA GLU A 523 -17.08 -5.97 13.64
C GLU A 523 -17.96 -6.75 12.67
N ASN A 524 -17.47 -7.90 12.24
CA ASN A 524 -18.16 -8.79 11.32
C ASN A 524 -18.35 -10.16 11.97
N GLU A 525 -19.60 -10.60 12.12
CA GLU A 525 -19.95 -11.84 12.81
C GLU A 525 -19.24 -13.08 12.25
N GLU A 526 -19.09 -13.17 10.92
CA GLU A 526 -18.43 -14.29 10.27
C GLU A 526 -16.90 -14.23 10.46
N ALA A 527 -16.30 -13.03 10.42
CA ALA A 527 -14.87 -12.85 10.69
C ALA A 527 -14.53 -13.19 12.15
N GLU A 528 -15.40 -12.85 13.10
CA GLU A 528 -15.26 -13.23 14.51
C GLU A 528 -15.36 -14.75 14.70
N LYS A 529 -16.31 -15.43 14.03
CA LYS A 529 -16.40 -16.90 14.04
C LYS A 529 -15.15 -17.58 13.49
N ARG A 530 -14.49 -16.96 12.50
CA ARG A 530 -13.22 -17.42 11.92
C ARG A 530 -11.99 -17.00 12.73
N GLY A 531 -12.17 -16.22 13.80
CA GLY A 531 -11.10 -15.83 14.72
C GLY A 531 -10.16 -14.74 14.19
N TYR A 532 -10.60 -13.87 13.28
CA TYR A 532 -9.71 -12.86 12.65
C TYR A 532 -9.28 -11.73 13.60
N SER A 533 -9.98 -11.55 14.71
CA SER A 533 -9.64 -10.69 15.85
C SER A 533 -9.05 -11.45 17.05
N SER A 534 -8.92 -12.77 16.94
CA SER A 534 -8.47 -13.64 18.04
C SER A 534 -6.95 -13.60 18.21
N GLN A 535 -6.47 -14.16 19.32
CA GLN A 535 -5.04 -14.28 19.57
C GLN A 535 -4.36 -15.04 18.42
N PRO A 536 -3.24 -14.51 17.87
CA PRO A 536 -2.48 -15.20 16.83
C PRO A 536 -2.07 -16.61 17.29
N PRO A 537 -2.13 -17.61 16.41
CA PRO A 537 -1.81 -18.99 16.76
C PRO A 537 -0.31 -19.14 17.06
N SER A 538 0.08 -20.05 17.97
CA SER A 538 1.46 -20.17 18.47
C SER A 538 2.53 -20.36 17.39
N TRP A 539 2.18 -20.96 16.25
CA TRP A 539 3.10 -21.15 15.13
C TRP A 539 3.38 -19.85 14.34
N SER A 540 2.56 -18.80 14.48
CA SER A 540 2.70 -17.57 13.69
C SER A 540 3.77 -16.61 14.21
N TYR A 541 4.23 -16.78 15.45
CA TYR A 541 5.06 -15.81 16.17
C TYR A 541 6.46 -15.59 15.55
N GLY A 542 6.87 -16.44 14.61
CA GLY A 542 8.13 -16.32 13.86
C GLY A 542 7.96 -16.06 12.36
N LEU A 543 6.75 -15.76 11.88
CA LEU A 543 6.52 -15.54 10.46
C LEU A 543 7.24 -14.27 9.98
N LYS A 544 8.21 -14.49 9.10
CA LYS A 544 8.87 -13.44 8.31
C LYS A 544 8.61 -13.68 6.83
N LEU A 545 8.61 -12.60 6.06
CA LEU A 545 8.37 -12.60 4.63
C LEU A 545 9.65 -12.34 3.85
N SER A 546 9.72 -12.92 2.67
CA SER A 546 10.82 -12.77 1.73
C SER A 546 10.43 -11.83 0.59
N CYS A 547 11.40 -11.07 0.09
CA CYS A 547 11.27 -10.28 -1.14
C CYS A 547 11.12 -11.15 -2.41
N SER A 548 11.42 -12.44 -2.32
CA SER A 548 11.30 -13.40 -3.42
C SER A 548 9.85 -13.41 -3.91
N SER A 549 9.62 -12.88 -5.10
CA SER A 549 8.30 -12.61 -5.69
C SER A 549 8.30 -13.04 -7.14
#